data_AF-A0A7J5QNA3-F1
#
_entry.id   AF-A0A7J5QNA3-F1
#
_cell.length_a   1.000
_cell.length_b   1.000
_cell.length_c   1.000
_cell.angle_alpha   90.00
_cell.angle_beta   90.00
_cell.angle_gamma   90.00
#
_symmetry.space_group_name_H-M   'P 1'
#
loop_
_entity.id
_entity.type
_entity.pdbx_description
1 polymer ?
#
loop_
_entity_poly.entity_id
_entity_poly.type
_entity_poly.pdbx_seq_one_letter_code
_entity_poly.pdbx_strand_id
1 'polypeptide(L)'
;MENSIQIQGIRNMLSHSGCPEDLLESYLQFLQTEGQQVQIVRGEVFVMYEKEAQYRKRRNEKMKGTVTFCKNTENDTGEYNTGVFIGMEFIQCCFNHGIPARVLNVRRVHGEVTEIVVEFGK
;
A
#
# COMPACT_ATOMS: atom_id res chain seq x y z
N MET A 1 18.01 14.75 -6.81
CA MET A 1 17.42 14.50 -8.14
C MET A 1 16.86 13.09 -8.25
N GLU A 2 17.58 12.07 -7.75
CA GLU A 2 17.08 10.68 -7.72
C GLU A 2 15.82 10.52 -6.86
N ASN A 3 15.79 11.09 -5.65
CA ASN A 3 14.61 11.02 -4.76
C ASN A 3 13.35 11.66 -5.38
N SER A 4 13.49 12.77 -6.12
CA SER A 4 12.34 13.43 -6.76
C SER A 4 11.77 12.61 -7.92
N ILE A 5 12.62 11.92 -8.67
CA ILE A 5 12.18 11.02 -9.76
C ILE A 5 11.47 9.80 -9.18
N GLN A 6 12.01 9.22 -8.11
CA GLN A 6 11.36 8.10 -7.41
C GLN A 6 9.99 8.50 -6.84
N ILE A 7 9.89 9.64 -6.15
CA ILE A 7 8.62 10.14 -5.61
C ILE A 7 7.59 10.41 -6.72
N GLN A 8 8.00 11.00 -7.84
CA GLN A 8 7.08 11.21 -8.97
C GLN A 8 6.62 9.89 -9.59
N GLY A 9 7.49 8.89 -9.68
CA GLY A 9 7.12 7.54 -10.12
C GLY A 9 6.08 6.91 -9.20
N ILE A 10 6.28 7.02 -7.88
CA ILE A 10 5.35 6.52 -6.86
C ILE A 10 4.00 7.23 -6.97
N ARG A 11 3.98 8.56 -7.06
CA ARG A 11 2.77 9.36 -7.26
C ARG A 11 2.00 8.88 -8.48
N ASN A 12 2.69 8.72 -9.61
CA ASN A 12 2.04 8.25 -10.84
C ASN A 12 1.43 6.86 -10.64
N MET A 13 2.18 5.89 -10.12
CA MET A 13 1.67 4.54 -9.88
C MET A 13 0.42 4.52 -9.00
N LEU A 14 0.45 5.24 -7.88
CA LEU A 14 -0.67 5.29 -6.93
C LEU A 14 -1.88 6.05 -7.48
N SER A 15 -1.66 7.12 -8.25
CA SER A 15 -2.75 7.80 -8.95
C SER A 15 -3.45 6.87 -9.95
N HIS A 16 -2.69 6.08 -10.70
CA HIS A 16 -3.25 5.10 -11.66
C HIS A 16 -4.00 3.95 -10.97
N SER A 17 -3.72 3.65 -9.70
CA SER A 17 -4.46 2.65 -8.94
C SER A 17 -5.82 3.17 -8.44
N GLY A 18 -6.13 4.45 -8.63
CA GLY A 18 -7.34 5.06 -8.07
C GLY A 18 -7.21 5.42 -6.59
N CYS A 19 -5.98 5.56 -6.08
CA CYS A 19 -5.77 6.06 -4.73
C CYS A 19 -6.36 7.47 -4.56
N PRO A 20 -7.09 7.75 -3.47
CA PRO A 20 -7.49 9.11 -3.13
C PRO A 20 -6.29 10.04 -2.99
N GLU A 21 -6.42 11.27 -3.49
CA GLU A 21 -5.33 12.26 -3.52
C GLU A 21 -4.83 12.62 -2.12
N ASP A 22 -5.72 12.79 -1.15
CA ASP A 22 -5.37 13.13 0.23
C ASP A 22 -4.56 12.00 0.92
N LEU A 23 -4.92 10.74 0.65
CA LEU A 23 -4.16 9.59 1.13
C LEU A 23 -2.80 9.49 0.43
N LEU A 24 -2.76 9.75 -0.87
CA LEU A 24 -1.53 9.75 -1.66
C LEU A 24 -0.56 10.79 -1.10
N GLU A 25 -1.00 12.03 -0.88
CA GLU A 25 -0.14 13.09 -0.34
C GLU A 25 0.33 12.77 1.09
N SER A 26 -0.55 12.22 1.94
CA SER A 26 -0.15 11.75 3.28
C SER A 26 0.93 10.66 3.22
N TYR A 27 0.81 9.72 2.26
CA TYR A 27 1.81 8.67 2.07
C TYR A 27 3.13 9.21 1.48
N LEU A 28 3.09 10.18 0.56
CA LEU A 28 4.30 10.82 0.04
C LEU A 28 5.05 11.59 1.14
N GLN A 29 4.33 12.26 2.04
CA GLN A 29 4.92 12.90 3.21
C GLN A 29 5.56 11.86 4.12
N PHE A 30 4.86 10.75 4.41
CA PHE A 30 5.40 9.63 5.19
C PHE A 30 6.72 9.10 4.61
N LEU A 31 6.81 8.93 3.29
CA LEU A 31 8.05 8.50 2.62
C LEU A 31 9.23 9.46 2.82
N GLN A 32 8.95 10.75 3.01
CA GLN A 32 9.98 11.78 3.17
C GLN A 32 10.41 11.97 4.63
N THR A 33 9.50 11.79 5.58
CA THR A 33 9.75 12.14 7.00
C THR A 33 9.99 10.92 7.89
N GLU A 34 9.39 9.77 7.60
CA GLU A 34 9.31 8.64 8.54
C GLU A 34 10.31 7.51 8.25
N GLY A 35 11.57 7.86 7.97
CA GLY A 35 12.58 6.93 7.44
C GLY A 35 12.61 5.52 8.05
N GLN A 36 12.60 5.38 9.39
CA GLN A 36 12.56 4.04 10.03
C GLN A 36 11.22 3.33 9.83
N GLN A 37 10.10 4.04 9.99
CA GLN A 37 8.77 3.45 9.82
C GLN A 37 8.51 3.02 8.38
N VAL A 38 9.03 3.78 7.41
CA VAL A 38 9.00 3.41 5.97
C VAL A 38 9.66 2.06 5.76
N GLN A 39 10.81 1.80 6.38
CA GLN A 39 11.49 0.50 6.27
C GLN A 39 10.68 -0.63 6.92
N ILE A 40 10.01 -0.36 8.04
CA ILE A 40 9.14 -1.34 8.70
C ILE A 40 7.97 -1.72 7.79
N VAL A 41 7.23 -0.73 7.26
CA VAL A 41 6.10 -0.95 6.36
C VAL A 41 6.53 -1.73 5.11
N ARG A 42 7.66 -1.35 4.50
CA ARG A 42 8.21 -2.05 3.32
C ARG A 42 8.58 -3.50 3.63
N GLY A 43 9.17 -3.75 4.80
CA GLY A 43 9.47 -5.10 5.27
C GLY A 43 8.21 -5.95 5.44
N GLU A 44 7.17 -5.39 6.05
CA GLU A 44 5.89 -6.08 6.24
C GLU A 44 5.21 -6.43 4.90
N VAL A 45 5.17 -5.50 3.96
CA VAL A 45 4.63 -5.76 2.61
C VAL A 45 5.41 -6.83 1.88
N PHE A 46 6.74 -6.78 1.93
CA PHE A 46 7.57 -7.79 1.27
C PHE A 46 7.27 -9.19 1.80
N VAL A 47 7.20 -9.35 3.13
CA VAL A 47 6.85 -10.64 3.77
C VAL A 47 5.44 -11.09 3.39
N MET A 48 4.47 -10.18 3.36
CA MET A 48 3.09 -10.49 2.99
C MET A 48 2.98 -10.95 1.53
N TYR A 49 3.61 -10.21 0.61
CA TYR A 49 3.60 -10.53 -0.83
C TYR A 49 4.27 -11.88 -1.12
N GLU A 50 5.45 -12.13 -0.55
CA GLU A 50 6.16 -13.40 -0.74
C GLU A 50 5.35 -14.60 -0.24
N LYS A 51 4.68 -14.47 0.91
CA LYS A 51 3.79 -15.52 1.42
C LYS A 51 2.63 -15.81 0.46
N GLU A 52 1.98 -14.77 -0.06
CA GLU A 52 0.88 -14.91 -1.01
C GLU A 52 1.36 -15.52 -2.33
N ALA A 53 2.47 -15.02 -2.88
CA ALA A 53 3.10 -15.55 -4.09
C ALA A 53 3.44 -17.03 -3.97
N GLN A 54 4.04 -17.44 -2.84
CA GLN A 54 4.34 -18.84 -2.56
C GLN A 54 3.07 -19.68 -2.42
N TYR A 55 2.04 -19.17 -1.73
CA TYR A 55 0.77 -19.86 -1.57
C TYR A 55 0.10 -20.13 -2.92
N ARG A 56 -0.01 -19.11 -3.78
CA ARG A 56 -0.58 -19.23 -5.13
C ARG A 56 0.24 -20.17 -6.01
N LYS A 57 1.58 -20.09 -5.96
CA LYS A 57 2.49 -20.99 -6.70
C LYS A 57 2.26 -22.46 -6.35
N ARG A 58 2.13 -22.80 -5.06
CA ARG A 58 1.88 -24.18 -4.61
C ARG A 58 0.53 -24.74 -5.11
N ARG A 59 -0.42 -23.87 -5.42
CA ARG A 59 -1.76 -24.22 -5.90
C ARG A 59 -1.94 -24.05 -7.41
N ASN A 60 -0.88 -23.67 -8.13
CA ASN A 60 -0.94 -23.31 -9.55
C ASN A 60 -2.01 -22.23 -9.85
N GLU A 61 -2.15 -21.25 -8.95
CA GLU A 61 -3.09 -20.15 -9.06
C GLU A 61 -2.37 -18.85 -9.48
N LYS A 62 -3.11 -17.94 -10.12
CA LYS A 62 -2.59 -16.60 -10.45
C LYS A 62 -2.53 -15.70 -9.20
N MET A 63 -1.59 -14.76 -9.18
CA MET A 63 -1.54 -13.68 -8.19
C MET A 63 -2.66 -12.67 -8.44
N LYS A 64 -3.87 -12.99 -7.93
CA LYS A 64 -5.04 -12.12 -8.04
C LYS A 64 -5.95 -12.25 -6.82
N GLY A 65 -6.63 -11.16 -6.45
CA GLY A 65 -7.58 -11.20 -5.35
C GLY A 65 -7.91 -9.82 -4.83
N THR A 66 -8.50 -9.80 -3.63
CA THR A 66 -8.81 -8.60 -2.89
C THR A 66 -8.24 -8.72 -1.49
N VAL A 67 -7.64 -7.64 -0.99
CA VAL A 67 -7.10 -7.54 0.36
C VAL A 67 -7.57 -6.23 0.99
N THR A 68 -7.92 -6.28 2.26
CA THR A 68 -8.35 -5.12 3.03
C THR A 68 -7.24 -4.73 4.00
N PHE A 69 -6.89 -3.46 4.00
CA PHE A 69 -5.89 -2.88 4.89
C PHE A 69 -6.55 -1.87 5.81
N CYS A 70 -6.42 -2.05 7.11
CA CYS A 70 -7.05 -1.19 8.12
C CYS A 70 -5.98 -0.40 8.88
N LYS A 71 -6.29 0.84 9.27
CA LYS A 71 -5.51 1.61 10.23
C LYS A 71 -5.44 0.80 11.54
N ASN A 72 -4.23 0.55 12.04
CA ASN A 72 -4.05 -0.14 13.31
C ASN A 72 -4.49 0.81 14.43
N THR A 73 -5.43 0.37 15.29
CA THR A 73 -5.98 1.18 16.39
C THR A 73 -5.43 0.79 17.76
N GLU A 74 -4.52 -0.19 17.86
CA GLU A 74 -4.18 -0.82 19.15
C GLU A 74 -3.11 -0.09 19.98
N ASN A 75 -2.45 0.96 19.48
CA ASN A 75 -1.48 1.71 20.28
C ASN A 75 -1.84 3.21 20.29
N ASP A 76 -2.28 3.69 21.45
CA ASP A 76 -2.57 5.09 21.82
C ASP A 76 -1.34 6.03 21.80
N THR A 77 -0.33 5.72 20.98
CA THR A 77 0.87 6.54 20.77
C THR A 77 0.93 6.96 19.30
N GLY A 78 0.21 8.04 18.97
CA GLY A 78 0.52 8.89 17.81
C GLY A 78 0.57 8.18 16.46
N GLU A 79 -0.62 8.00 15.86
CA GLU A 79 -0.92 8.12 14.43
C GLU A 79 0.20 7.87 13.42
N TYR A 80 0.24 6.64 12.91
CA TYR A 80 0.42 6.45 11.47
C TYR A 80 -0.69 5.57 10.93
N ASN A 81 -1.09 5.87 9.71
CA ASN A 81 -1.98 5.04 8.89
C ASN A 81 -1.26 3.74 8.48
N THR A 82 -0.54 3.07 9.39
CA THR A 82 0.44 2.02 9.08
C THR A 82 -0.16 0.95 8.21
N GLY A 83 -1.33 0.40 8.58
CA GLY A 83 -2.00 -0.60 7.75
C GLY A 83 -2.42 -0.06 6.38
N VAL A 84 -2.97 1.16 6.30
CA VAL A 84 -3.32 1.77 5.01
C VAL A 84 -2.07 2.02 4.15
N PHE A 85 -0.94 2.43 4.75
CA PHE A 85 0.35 2.59 4.07
C PHE A 85 0.99 1.26 3.65
N ILE A 86 0.79 0.17 4.40
CA ILE A 86 1.09 -1.19 3.93
C ILE A 86 0.30 -1.45 2.65
N GLY A 87 -0.97 -1.04 2.57
CA GLY A 87 -1.75 -1.16 1.34
C GLY A 87 -1.18 -0.33 0.17
N MET A 88 -0.66 0.87 0.43
CA MET A 88 0.03 1.69 -0.58
C MET A 88 1.32 1.05 -1.10
N GLU A 89 2.13 0.51 -0.20
CA GLU A 89 3.34 -0.23 -0.54
C GLU A 89 3.00 -1.56 -1.24
N PHE A 90 1.88 -2.22 -0.90
CA PHE A 90 1.41 -3.42 -1.59
C PHE A 90 1.02 -3.17 -3.04
N ILE A 91 0.34 -2.05 -3.33
CA ILE A 91 0.02 -1.64 -4.71
C ILE A 91 1.30 -1.44 -5.52
N GLN A 92 2.28 -0.73 -4.95
CA GLN A 92 3.59 -0.53 -5.59
C GLN A 92 4.32 -1.87 -5.82
N CYS A 93 4.31 -2.76 -4.82
CA CYS A 93 4.89 -4.10 -4.93
C CYS A 93 4.24 -4.87 -6.09
N CYS A 94 2.91 -4.82 -6.24
CA CYS A 94 2.21 -5.44 -7.34
C CYS A 94 2.67 -4.87 -8.71
N PHE A 95 2.70 -3.55 -8.88
CA PHE A 95 3.14 -2.94 -10.13
C PHE A 95 4.58 -3.27 -10.48
N ASN A 96 5.49 -3.28 -9.49
CA ASN A 96 6.89 -3.65 -9.68
C ASN A 96 7.06 -5.11 -10.16
N HIS A 97 6.06 -5.97 -9.92
CA HIS A 97 6.02 -7.35 -10.41
C HIS A 97 5.10 -7.53 -11.63
N GLY A 98 4.65 -6.45 -12.27
CA GLY A 98 3.79 -6.50 -13.45
C GLY A 98 2.35 -6.96 -13.16
N ILE A 99 1.92 -6.89 -11.91
CA ILE A 99 0.56 -7.24 -11.48
C ILE A 99 -0.26 -5.94 -11.39
N PRO A 100 -1.35 -5.80 -12.15
CA PRO A 100 -2.22 -4.62 -12.01
C PRO A 100 -2.85 -4.60 -10.62
N ALA A 101 -2.91 -3.43 -9.99
CA ALA A 101 -3.55 -3.25 -8.69
C ALA A 101 -4.35 -1.95 -8.65
N ARG A 102 -5.49 -1.95 -7.95
CA ARG A 102 -6.37 -0.80 -7.81
C ARG A 102 -7.04 -0.74 -6.45
N VAL A 103 -7.30 0.46 -5.97
CA VAL A 103 -8.15 0.72 -4.81
C VAL A 103 -9.60 0.54 -5.24
N LEU A 104 -10.29 -0.44 -4.64
CA LEU A 104 -11.71 -0.71 -4.88
C LEU A 104 -12.64 0.10 -3.99
N ASN A 105 -12.25 0.29 -2.73
CA ASN A 105 -13.06 0.97 -1.74
C ASN A 105 -12.17 1.65 -0.71
N VAL A 106 -12.67 2.75 -0.16
CA VAL A 106 -12.01 3.53 0.89
C VAL A 106 -13.04 3.86 1.95
N ARG A 107 -12.79 3.38 3.17
CA ARG A 107 -13.61 3.71 4.33
C ARG A 107 -12.98 4.85 5.09
N ARG A 108 -13.84 5.80 5.46
CA ARG A 108 -13.45 6.97 6.24
C ARG A 108 -14.23 7.08 7.54
N VAL A 109 -13.58 7.53 8.60
CA VAL A 109 -14.19 7.85 9.90
C VAL A 109 -13.73 9.25 10.29
N HIS A 110 -14.68 10.14 10.57
CA HIS A 110 -14.41 11.56 10.86
C HIS A 110 -13.53 12.27 9.80
N GLY A 111 -13.63 11.85 8.53
CA GLY A 111 -12.86 12.41 7.42
C GLY A 111 -11.53 11.69 7.13
N GLU A 112 -11.00 10.93 8.09
CA GLU A 112 -9.75 10.19 7.94
C GLU A 112 -9.95 8.85 7.24
N VAL A 113 -9.00 8.46 6.37
CA VAL A 113 -8.97 7.13 5.79
C VAL A 113 -8.59 6.11 6.86
N THR A 114 -9.50 5.22 7.19
CA THR A 114 -9.26 4.15 8.17
C THR A 114 -9.07 2.80 7.53
N GLU A 115 -9.49 2.62 6.28
CA GLU A 115 -9.37 1.34 5.59
C GLU A 115 -9.38 1.54 4.08
N ILE A 116 -8.57 0.75 3.38
CA ILE A 116 -8.60 0.62 1.94
C ILE A 116 -8.74 -0.84 1.53
N VAL A 117 -9.53 -1.07 0.48
CA VAL A 117 -9.67 -2.38 -0.15
C VAL A 117 -8.94 -2.34 -1.48
N VAL A 118 -7.98 -3.23 -1.68
CA VAL A 118 -7.16 -3.30 -2.89
C VAL A 118 -7.49 -4.57 -3.65
N GLU A 119 -7.81 -4.44 -4.93
CA GLU A 119 -7.86 -5.57 -5.87
C GLU A 119 -6.57 -5.63 -6.68
N PHE A 120 -6.06 -6.84 -6.91
CA PHE A 120 -4.85 -7.08 -7.69
C PHE A 120 -5.04 -8.23 -8.68
N GLY A 121 -4.28 -8.22 -9.77
CA GLY A 121 -4.18 -9.31 -10.75
C GLY A 121 -5.39 -9.50 -11.66
N LYS A 122 -6.16 -8.44 -11.91
CA LYS A 122 -7.35 -8.44 -12.78
C LYS A 122 -7.17 -7.57 -14.00
#